data_AF-A0A087NBZ9-F1
#
_entry.id   AF-A0A087NBZ9-F1
#
_cell.length_a   1.000
_cell.length_b   1.000
_cell.length_c   1.000
_cell.angle_alpha   90.00
_cell.angle_beta   90.00
_cell.angle_gamma   90.00
#
_symmetry.space_group_name_H-M   'P 1'
#
loop_
_entity.id
_entity.type
_entity.pdbx_description
1 polymer ?
#
loop_
_entity_poly.entity_id
_entity_poly.type
_entity_poly.pdbx_seq_one_letter_code
_entity_poly.pdbx_strand_id
1 'polypeptide(L)'
;MKSEIDVNAPPADYRGKRLAVELDSIPDFYLIGTAGGILAKNVIHFPNGADAVLAVTDGRADAVLASRAQIEAVLHDSGTTTVATRTMPLPAFASAGWDIGMAVKENSRNLGDAVEAILATMRASGELETIFTAHGVRYRPALAAG
;
A
#
# COMPACT_ATOMS: atom_id res chain seq x y z
N MET A 1 9.21 19.91 -18.07
CA MET A 1 8.39 20.09 -16.85
C MET A 1 7.35 18.98 -16.85
N LYS A 2 7.52 17.93 -16.03
CA LYS A 2 6.50 16.86 -15.95
C LYS A 2 5.23 17.51 -15.39
N SER A 3 4.09 17.37 -16.08
CA SER A 3 2.82 17.83 -15.51
C SER A 3 2.60 17.06 -14.21
N GLU A 4 2.39 17.79 -13.11
CA GLU A 4 2.04 17.20 -11.83
C GLU A 4 0.77 16.35 -12.00
N ILE A 5 0.77 15.13 -11.48
CA ILE A 5 -0.41 14.27 -11.48
C ILE A 5 -1.31 14.76 -10.35
N ASP A 6 -2.58 15.04 -10.65
CA ASP A 6 -3.60 15.14 -9.61
C ASP A 6 -3.97 13.74 -9.12
N VAL A 7 -3.46 13.35 -7.95
CA VAL A 7 -3.72 12.03 -7.33
C VAL A 7 -5.19 11.80 -6.95
N ASN A 8 -6.02 12.85 -6.96
CA ASN A 8 -7.45 12.77 -6.69
C ASN A 8 -8.29 12.64 -7.98
N ALA A 9 -7.68 12.80 -9.16
CA ALA A 9 -8.37 12.67 -10.44
C ALA A 9 -9.01 11.27 -10.63
N PRO A 10 -10.01 11.16 -11.52
CA PRO A 10 -10.51 9.87 -11.98
C PRO A 10 -9.38 9.02 -12.59
N PRO A 11 -9.32 7.70 -12.33
CA PRO A 11 -8.24 6.85 -12.85
C PRO A 11 -8.03 6.94 -14.37
N ALA A 12 -9.09 7.15 -15.15
CA ALA A 12 -9.01 7.29 -16.60
C ALA A 12 -8.08 8.44 -17.06
N ASP A 13 -7.89 9.46 -16.23
CA ASP A 13 -7.06 10.64 -16.51
C ASP A 13 -5.56 10.34 -16.35
N TYR A 14 -5.21 9.19 -15.77
CA TYR A 14 -3.82 8.72 -15.67
C TYR A 14 -3.30 8.06 -16.95
N ARG A 15 -4.08 8.06 -18.04
CA ARG A 15 -3.63 7.53 -19.32
C ARG A 15 -2.35 8.23 -19.80
N GLY A 16 -1.39 7.45 -20.26
CA GLY A 16 -0.09 7.97 -20.72
C GLY A 16 0.92 8.20 -19.59
N LYS A 17 0.55 8.02 -18.32
CA LYS A 17 1.45 8.07 -17.17
C LYS A 17 2.09 6.70 -16.91
N ARG A 18 3.24 6.68 -16.25
CA ARG A 18 3.90 5.46 -15.78
C ARG A 18 3.40 5.14 -14.37
N LEU A 19 2.62 4.09 -14.24
CA LEU A 19 1.92 3.73 -12.99
C LEU A 19 2.60 2.53 -12.35
N ALA A 20 3.28 2.73 -11.23
CA ALA A 20 3.97 1.68 -10.51
C ALA A 20 3.00 0.89 -9.60
N VAL A 21 3.11 -0.44 -9.60
CA VAL A 21 2.39 -1.33 -8.67
C VAL A 21 3.23 -2.55 -8.32
N GLU A 22 2.92 -3.15 -7.18
CA GLU A 22 3.33 -4.52 -6.86
C GLU A 22 2.60 -5.51 -7.78
N LEU A 23 3.32 -6.43 -8.41
CA LEU A 23 2.75 -7.46 -9.28
C LEU A 23 1.82 -8.40 -8.50
N ASP A 24 0.73 -8.81 -9.14
CA ASP A 24 -0.21 -9.80 -8.57
C ASP A 24 -0.82 -9.35 -7.23
N SER A 25 -1.06 -8.03 -7.14
CA SER A 25 -1.61 -7.37 -5.96
C SER A 25 -2.97 -6.74 -6.28
N ILE A 26 -3.74 -6.39 -5.24
CA ILE A 26 -5.02 -5.71 -5.44
C ILE A 26 -4.85 -4.35 -6.15
N PRO A 27 -3.84 -3.52 -5.83
CA PRO A 27 -3.47 -2.36 -6.65
C PRO A 27 -3.28 -2.66 -8.14
N ASP A 28 -2.59 -3.75 -8.47
CA ASP A 28 -2.35 -4.17 -9.86
C ASP A 28 -3.67 -4.52 -10.56
N PHE A 29 -4.44 -5.45 -9.99
CA PHE A 29 -5.75 -5.84 -10.52
C PHE A 29 -6.68 -4.65 -10.72
N TYR A 30 -6.66 -3.69 -9.79
CA TYR A 30 -7.43 -2.48 -9.94
C TYR A 30 -7.00 -1.65 -11.16
N LEU A 31 -5.71 -1.34 -11.29
CA LEU A 31 -5.23 -0.49 -12.40
C LEU A 31 -5.40 -1.16 -13.76
N ILE A 32 -5.11 -2.46 -13.88
CA ILE A 32 -5.26 -3.18 -15.16
C ILE A 32 -6.74 -3.42 -15.53
N GLY A 33 -7.64 -3.44 -14.55
CA GLY A 33 -9.07 -3.69 -14.77
C GLY A 33 -9.91 -2.41 -14.95
N THR A 34 -9.49 -1.28 -14.37
CA THR A 34 -10.30 -0.06 -14.34
C THR A 34 -10.61 0.49 -15.73
N ALA A 35 -11.79 1.07 -15.89
CA ALA A 35 -12.25 1.72 -17.13
C ALA A 35 -12.04 0.86 -18.40
N GLY A 36 -12.32 -0.45 -18.31
CA GLY A 36 -12.17 -1.38 -19.44
C GLY A 36 -10.70 -1.69 -19.79
N GLY A 37 -9.79 -1.59 -18.82
CA GLY A 37 -8.37 -1.90 -18.97
C GLY A 37 -7.56 -0.83 -19.69
N ILE A 38 -8.07 0.40 -19.73
CA ILE A 38 -7.43 1.50 -20.48
C ILE A 38 -6.05 1.90 -19.96
N LEU A 39 -5.77 1.58 -18.69
CA LEU A 39 -4.49 1.83 -18.02
C LEU A 39 -3.55 0.61 -18.06
N ALA A 40 -3.97 -0.55 -18.57
CA ALA A 40 -3.15 -1.77 -18.49
C ALA A 40 -1.74 -1.58 -19.11
N LYS A 41 -1.65 -0.86 -20.24
CA LYS A 41 -0.38 -0.53 -20.90
C LYS A 41 0.47 0.53 -20.19
N ASN A 42 -0.09 1.17 -19.17
CA ASN A 42 0.55 2.23 -18.37
C ASN A 42 1.16 1.69 -17.09
N VAL A 43 0.82 0.45 -16.71
CA VAL A 43 1.30 -0.21 -15.50
C VAL A 43 2.74 -0.69 -15.68
N ILE A 44 3.57 -0.44 -14.66
CA ILE A 44 4.91 -0.96 -14.50
C ILE A 44 4.91 -1.81 -13.22
N HIS A 45 5.20 -3.10 -13.38
CA HIS A 45 5.20 -4.05 -12.30
C HIS A 45 6.53 -4.09 -11.54
N PHE A 46 6.43 -4.17 -10.23
CA PHE A 46 7.53 -4.34 -9.30
C PHE A 46 7.29 -5.57 -8.42
N PRO A 47 8.34 -6.22 -7.89
CA PRO A 47 8.18 -7.44 -7.11
C PRO A 47 7.55 -7.22 -5.73
N ASN A 48 7.55 -5.99 -5.21
CA ASN A 48 6.88 -5.59 -3.98
C ASN A 48 6.48 -4.11 -4.01
N GLY A 49 5.57 -3.69 -3.13
CA GLY A 49 5.09 -2.31 -3.09
C GLY A 49 6.13 -1.28 -2.66
N ALA A 50 7.16 -1.63 -1.88
CA ALA A 50 8.21 -0.68 -1.52
C ALA A 50 9.03 -0.28 -2.75
N ASP A 51 9.39 -1.24 -3.62
CA ASP A 51 10.06 -0.98 -4.89
C ASP A 51 9.21 -0.14 -5.85
N ALA A 52 7.88 -0.35 -5.84
CA ALA A 52 6.93 0.46 -6.60
C ALA A 52 6.89 1.92 -6.10
N VAL A 53 6.93 2.15 -4.78
CA VAL A 53 6.98 3.51 -4.21
C VAL A 53 8.32 4.17 -4.51
N LEU A 54 9.43 3.44 -4.38
CA LEU A 54 10.76 3.95 -4.75
C LEU A 54 10.83 4.37 -6.22
N ALA A 55 10.11 3.69 -7.11
CA ALA A 55 10.05 4.09 -8.52
C ALA A 55 9.50 5.51 -8.71
N VAL A 56 8.59 5.97 -7.85
CA VAL A 56 8.09 7.34 -7.90
C VAL A 56 9.12 8.32 -7.33
N THR A 57 9.74 8.01 -6.19
CA THR A 57 10.76 8.89 -5.58
C THR A 57 11.99 9.05 -6.48
N ASP A 58 12.36 8.01 -7.22
CA ASP A 58 13.47 8.01 -8.19
C ASP A 58 13.09 8.61 -9.55
N GLY A 59 11.83 8.99 -9.76
CA GLY A 59 11.33 9.49 -11.03
C GLY A 59 11.20 8.45 -12.16
N ARG A 60 11.35 7.16 -11.86
CA ARG A 60 11.14 6.02 -12.77
C ARG A 60 9.65 5.75 -13.07
N ALA A 61 8.75 6.19 -12.20
CA ALA A 61 7.31 6.21 -12.39
C ALA A 61 6.77 7.64 -12.17
N ASP A 62 5.52 7.87 -12.57
CA ASP A 62 4.84 9.15 -12.36
C ASP A 62 3.84 9.08 -11.19
N ALA A 63 3.27 7.91 -10.92
CA ALA A 63 2.45 7.64 -9.74
C ALA A 63 2.58 6.17 -9.31
N VAL A 64 2.20 5.87 -8.07
CA VAL A 64 2.17 4.52 -7.49
C VAL A 64 0.81 4.27 -6.85
N LEU A 65 0.31 3.04 -6.96
CA LEU A 65 -0.75 2.54 -6.09
C LEU A 65 -0.18 1.42 -5.21
N ALA A 66 -0.10 1.67 -3.91
CA ALA A 66 0.45 0.76 -2.92
C ALA A 66 -0.29 0.92 -1.58
N SER A 67 -0.02 0.06 -0.61
CA SER A 67 -0.57 0.25 0.73
C SER A 67 -0.03 1.53 1.36
N ARG A 68 -0.84 2.15 2.23
CA ARG A 68 -0.41 3.36 2.94
C ARG A 68 0.84 3.11 3.81
N ALA A 69 0.96 1.92 4.40
CA ALA A 69 2.13 1.56 5.20
C ALA A 69 3.42 1.51 4.36
N GLN A 70 3.36 0.91 3.15
CA GLN A 70 4.49 0.90 2.22
C GLN A 70 4.89 2.32 1.79
N ILE A 71 3.91 3.19 1.51
CA ILE A 71 4.17 4.60 1.18
C ILE A 71 4.82 5.33 2.36
N GLU A 72 4.24 5.21 3.57
CA GLU A 72 4.75 5.86 4.79
C GLU A 72 6.20 5.42 5.09
N ALA A 73 6.49 4.13 5.04
CA ALA A 73 7.82 3.58 5.31
C ALA A 73 8.87 4.09 4.31
N VAL A 74 8.59 4.04 3.00
CA VAL A 74 9.56 4.48 1.98
C VAL A 74 9.79 5.99 2.04
N LEU A 75 8.76 6.79 2.30
CA LEU A 75 8.93 8.24 2.46
C LEU A 75 9.73 8.59 3.72
N HIS A 76 9.52 7.86 4.82
CA HIS A 76 10.32 7.97 6.03
C HIS A 76 11.80 7.66 5.74
N ASP A 77 12.09 6.50 5.15
CA ASP A 77 13.46 6.05 4.92
C ASP A 77 14.22 6.91 3.91
N SER A 78 13.52 7.43 2.89
CA SER A 78 14.11 8.33 1.89
C SER A 78 14.20 9.80 2.32
N GLY A 79 13.48 10.19 3.38
CA GLY A 79 13.30 11.60 3.76
C GLY A 79 12.49 12.43 2.75
N THR A 80 11.80 11.79 1.80
CA THR A 80 11.05 12.48 0.73
C THR A 80 9.74 13.05 1.27
N THR A 81 9.53 14.35 1.13
CA THR A 81 8.30 15.05 1.55
C THR A 81 7.44 15.56 0.40
N THR A 82 7.88 15.35 -0.84
CA THR A 82 7.29 15.96 -2.05
C THR A 82 6.30 15.05 -2.78
N VAL A 83 5.91 13.91 -2.20
CA VAL A 83 4.96 12.99 -2.83
C VAL A 83 3.55 13.30 -2.31
N ALA A 84 2.67 13.75 -3.21
CA ALA A 84 1.26 13.93 -2.90
C ALA A 84 0.59 12.57 -2.67
N THR A 85 -0.28 12.50 -1.66
CA THR A 85 -1.07 11.29 -1.37
C THR A 85 -2.55 11.55 -1.66
N ARG A 86 -3.21 10.56 -2.24
CA ARG A 86 -4.66 10.62 -2.50
C ARG A 86 -5.42 10.71 -1.17
N THR A 87 -6.41 11.61 -1.09
CA THR A 87 -7.17 11.87 0.14
C THR A 87 -8.61 11.36 0.12
N MET A 88 -9.04 10.84 -1.03
CA MET A 88 -10.41 10.35 -1.26
C MET A 88 -10.40 8.90 -1.76
N PRO A 89 -11.50 8.13 -1.55
CA PRO A 89 -11.57 6.76 -2.02
C PRO A 89 -11.30 6.63 -3.53
N LEU A 90 -10.72 5.49 -3.93
CA LEU A 90 -10.60 5.14 -5.33
C LEU A 90 -11.99 4.71 -5.86
N PRO A 91 -12.45 5.24 -7.02
CA PRO A 91 -13.71 4.83 -7.60
C PRO A 91 -13.74 3.32 -7.86
N ALA A 92 -14.85 2.65 -7.51
CA ALA A 92 -15.04 1.20 -7.67
C ALA A 92 -13.99 0.32 -6.95
N PHE A 93 -13.24 0.88 -6.01
CA PHE A 93 -12.35 0.11 -5.14
C PHE A 93 -13.15 -0.43 -3.96
N ALA A 94 -13.38 -1.75 -3.95
CA ALA A 94 -14.43 -2.37 -3.13
C ALA A 94 -14.22 -2.27 -1.61
N SER A 95 -13.00 -1.99 -1.13
CA SER A 95 -12.72 -1.86 0.30
C SER A 95 -11.81 -0.67 0.60
N ALA A 96 -12.05 0.02 1.71
CA ALA A 96 -11.17 1.09 2.20
C ALA A 96 -9.82 0.57 2.76
N GLY A 97 -9.68 -0.75 2.91
CA GLY A 97 -8.47 -1.43 3.34
C GLY A 97 -8.69 -2.92 3.59
N TRP A 98 -7.63 -3.65 3.91
CA TRP A 98 -7.71 -5.05 4.33
C TRP A 98 -6.87 -5.24 5.59
N ASP A 99 -7.28 -6.19 6.41
CA ASP A 99 -6.46 -6.64 7.52
C ASP A 99 -5.28 -7.45 6.99
N ILE A 100 -4.10 -7.15 7.55
CA ILE A 100 -2.91 -7.95 7.30
C ILE A 100 -2.89 -9.07 8.34
N GLY A 101 -3.00 -10.30 7.85
CA GLY A 101 -2.92 -11.50 8.67
C GLY A 101 -1.53 -12.14 8.66
N MET A 102 -1.26 -12.97 9.66
CA MET A 102 -0.12 -13.89 9.65
C MET A 102 -0.61 -15.30 9.34
N ALA A 103 -0.01 -15.93 8.35
CA ALA A 103 -0.33 -17.31 7.96
C ALA A 103 0.60 -18.30 8.68
N VAL A 104 0.03 -19.34 9.25
CA VAL A 104 0.75 -20.51 9.76
C VAL A 104 0.34 -21.74 8.95
N LYS A 105 1.16 -22.80 8.95
CA LYS A 105 0.77 -24.07 8.35
C LYS A 105 -0.50 -24.59 9.04
N GLU A 106 -1.44 -25.14 8.27
CA GLU A 106 -2.76 -25.56 8.74
C GLU A 106 -2.71 -26.45 10.01
N ASN A 107 -1.72 -27.34 10.10
CA ASN A 107 -1.54 -28.26 11.22
C ASN A 107 -0.69 -27.68 12.38
N SER A 108 -0.37 -26.38 12.36
CA SER A 108 0.42 -25.69 13.38
C SER A 108 -0.46 -24.76 14.23
N ARG A 109 -1.61 -25.27 14.71
CA ARG A 109 -2.59 -24.47 15.46
C ARG A 109 -2.00 -23.83 16.71
N ASN A 110 -1.23 -24.57 17.50
CA ASN A 110 -0.56 -24.03 18.69
C ASN A 110 0.38 -22.85 18.37
N LEU A 111 0.99 -22.84 17.18
CA LEU A 111 1.80 -21.69 16.75
C LEU A 111 0.92 -20.48 16.44
N GLY A 112 -0.21 -20.70 15.76
CA GLY A 112 -1.22 -19.66 15.53
C GLY A 112 -1.69 -19.02 16.84
N ASP A 113 -2.11 -19.84 17.80
CA ASP A 113 -2.59 -19.39 19.11
C ASP A 113 -1.51 -18.60 19.87
N ALA A 114 -0.25 -19.06 19.84
CA ALA A 114 0.86 -18.37 20.47
C ALA A 114 1.14 -17.00 19.84
N VAL A 115 1.14 -16.93 18.50
CA VAL A 115 1.33 -15.67 17.76
C VAL A 115 0.20 -14.68 18.04
N GLU A 116 -1.05 -15.15 18.09
CA GLU A 116 -2.21 -14.34 18.44
C GLU A 116 -2.08 -13.75 19.86
N ALA A 117 -1.73 -14.58 20.85
CA ALA A 117 -1.53 -14.13 22.23
C ALA A 117 -0.41 -13.09 22.37
N ILE A 118 0.69 -13.26 21.63
CA ILE A 118 1.79 -12.29 21.59
C ILE A 118 1.30 -10.97 20.99
N LEU A 119 0.65 -10.99 19.83
CA LEU A 119 0.12 -9.77 19.20
C LEU A 119 -0.90 -9.05 20.08
N ALA A 120 -1.79 -9.78 20.73
CA ALA A 120 -2.77 -9.19 21.65
C ALA A 120 -2.07 -8.45 22.79
N THR A 121 -1.01 -9.04 23.35
CA THR A 121 -0.18 -8.42 24.40
C THR A 121 0.55 -7.18 23.88
N MET A 122 1.18 -7.26 22.70
CA MET A 122 1.90 -6.13 22.10
C MET A 122 0.95 -5.00 21.71
N ARG A 123 -0.28 -5.30 21.29
CA ARG A 123 -1.32 -4.30 21.04
C ARG A 123 -1.75 -3.62 22.33
N ALA A 124 -2.05 -4.39 23.37
CA ALA A 124 -2.52 -3.85 24.65
C ALA A 124 -1.48 -2.98 25.36
N SER A 125 -0.19 -3.33 25.22
CA SER A 125 0.93 -2.58 25.80
C SER A 125 1.39 -1.36 24.99
N GLY A 126 0.96 -1.24 23.73
CA GLY A 126 1.45 -0.20 22.81
C GLY A 126 2.80 -0.51 22.14
N GLU A 127 3.34 -1.71 22.35
CA GLU A 127 4.60 -2.16 21.72
C GLU A 127 4.47 -2.21 20.19
N LEU A 128 3.31 -2.63 19.65
CA LEU A 128 3.07 -2.57 18.20
C LEU A 128 3.14 -1.14 17.65
N GLU A 129 2.55 -0.17 18.36
CA GLU A 129 2.60 1.23 17.93
C GLU A 129 4.04 1.78 17.97
N THR A 130 4.83 1.36 18.95
CA THR A 130 6.24 1.71 19.05
C THR A 130 7.04 1.18 17.85
N ILE A 131 6.83 -0.09 17.48
CA ILE A 131 7.48 -0.71 16.31
C ILE A 131 7.11 0.03 15.03
N PHE A 132 5.81 0.26 14.79
CA PHE A 132 5.35 0.98 13.60
C PHE A 132 5.95 2.38 13.50
N THR A 133 5.97 3.12 14.62
CA THR A 133 6.52 4.47 14.68
C THR A 133 8.03 4.50 14.41
N ALA A 134 8.78 3.50 14.87
CA ALA A 134 10.22 3.38 14.58
C ALA A 134 10.52 3.23 13.08
N HIS A 135 9.54 2.77 12.29
CA HIS A 135 9.60 2.66 10.83
C HIS A 135 8.86 3.80 10.10
N GLY A 136 8.48 4.87 10.81
CA GLY A 136 7.75 6.00 10.23
C GLY A 136 6.33 5.68 9.76
N VAL A 137 5.78 4.53 10.15
CA VAL A 137 4.44 4.09 9.78
C VAL A 137 3.47 4.42 10.90
N ARG A 138 2.30 4.96 10.55
CA ARG A 138 1.25 5.19 11.56
C ARG A 138 0.53 3.89 11.85
N TYR A 139 0.58 3.44 13.10
CA TYR A 139 -0.18 2.28 13.55
C TYR A 139 -1.68 2.52 13.41
N ARG A 140 -2.38 1.51 12.90
CA ARG A 140 -3.84 1.48 12.74
C ARG A 140 -4.31 0.10 13.17
N PRO A 141 -5.26 0.00 14.10
CA PRO A 141 -5.84 -1.29 14.45
C PRO A 141 -6.46 -1.97 13.22
N ALA A 142 -6.49 -3.30 13.24
CA ALA A 142 -7.22 -4.09 12.25
C ALA A 142 -8.70 -3.66 12.20
N LEU A 143 -9.28 -3.67 11.01
CA LEU A 143 -10.70 -3.42 10.76
C LEU A 143 -11.58 -4.43 11.50
N ALA A 144 -11.17 -5.70 11.56
CA ALA A 144 -11.87 -6.74 12.33
C ALA A 144 -11.78 -6.57 13.85
N ALA A 145 -10.94 -5.65 14.35
CA ALA A 145 -10.75 -5.43 15.77
C ALA A 145 -11.65 -4.33 16.37
N GLY A 146 -12.62 -3.83 15.59
CA GLY A 146 -13.62 -2.83 15.97
C GLY A 146 -15.00 -3.43 16.21
#